data_AF-A0A945UR01-F1
#
_entry.id   AF-A0A945UR01-F1
#
_cell.length_a   1.000
_cell.length_b   1.000
_cell.length_c   1.000
_cell.angle_alpha   90.00
_cell.angle_beta   90.00
_cell.angle_gamma   90.00
#
_symmetry.space_group_name_H-M   'P 1'
#
loop_
_entity.id
_entity.type
_entity.pdbx_description
1 polymer ?
#
loop_
_entity_poly.entity_id
_entity_poly.type
_entity_poly.pdbx_seq_one_letter_code
_entity_poly.pdbx_strand_id
1 'polypeptide(L)' 'RLPLHRHCLFRLGVHLGEIWYLSELAQALHERGRSRFLLTAPPLRLPGAVGSPSTPVATI' A
#
# COMPACT_ATOMS: atom_id res chain seq x y z
N ARG A 1 -5.94 21.72 -3.22
CA ARG A 1 -6.92 20.74 -3.75
C ARG A 1 -6.18 19.43 -3.99
N LEU A 2 -6.74 18.28 -3.61
CA LEU A 2 -6.13 16.96 -3.81
C LEU A 2 -6.85 16.22 -4.95
N PRO A 3 -6.51 16.48 -6.23
CA PRO A 3 -7.23 15.88 -7.36
C PRO A 3 -7.10 14.36 -7.37
N LEU A 4 -5.95 13.81 -6.98
CA LEU A 4 -5.70 12.38 -6.91
C LEU A 4 -6.54 11.69 -5.84
N HIS A 5 -6.55 12.18 -4.59
CA HIS A 5 -7.41 11.63 -3.54
C HIS A 5 -8.87 11.58 -3.99
N ARG A 6 -9.37 12.65 -4.62
CA ARG A 6 -10.76 12.67 -5.07
C ARG A 6 -11.03 11.67 -6.19
N HIS A 7 -10.11 11.56 -7.14
CA HIS A 7 -10.25 10.66 -8.27
C HIS A 7 -10.19 9.20 -7.81
N CYS A 8 -9.17 8.83 -7.04
CA CYS A 8 -8.97 7.46 -6.56
C CYS A 8 -10.10 7.02 -5.62
N LEU A 9 -10.34 7.74 -4.52
CA LEU A 9 -11.25 7.28 -3.47
C LEU A 9 -12.72 7.33 -3.91
N PHE A 10 -13.17 8.43 -4.52
CA PHE A 10 -14.60 8.65 -4.77
C PHE A 10 -15.06 8.30 -6.18
N ARG A 11 -14.18 8.39 -7.19
CA ARG A 11 -14.57 8.06 -8.57
C ARG A 11 -14.24 6.62 -8.94
N LEU A 12 -13.08 6.13 -8.53
CA LEU A 12 -12.60 4.80 -8.91
C LEU A 12 -12.76 3.75 -7.80
N GLY A 13 -12.98 4.16 -6.54
CA GLY A 13 -13.00 3.23 -5.41
C GLY A 13 -11.64 2.60 -5.10
N VAL A 14 -10.54 3.28 -5.47
CA VAL A 14 -9.16 2.82 -5.27
C VAL A 14 -8.66 3.27 -3.90
N HIS A 15 -8.27 2.31 -3.07
CA HIS A 15 -7.65 2.58 -1.77
C HIS A 15 -6.27 3.24 -1.90
N LEU A 16 -5.91 4.07 -0.92
CA LEU A 16 -4.61 4.73 -0.86
C LEU A 16 -3.84 4.21 0.37
N GLY A 17 -2.64 3.68 0.15
CA GLY A 17 -1.68 3.36 1.20
C GLY A 17 -0.66 4.49 1.32
N GLU A 18 -0.47 5.01 2.53
CA GLU A 18 0.42 6.14 2.81
C GLU A 18 1.43 5.74 3.89
N ILE A 19 2.61 6.38 3.87
CA ILE A 19 3.66 6.21 4.90
C ILE A 19 4.23 4.78 4.96
N TRP A 20 4.57 4.21 3.80
CA TRP A 20 5.18 2.88 3.73
C TRP A 20 6.70 2.98 3.83
N TYR A 21 7.31 2.06 4.58
CA TYR A 21 8.76 1.92 4.62
C TYR A 21 9.22 0.95 3.52
N LEU A 22 9.84 1.49 2.46
CA LEU A 22 10.16 0.73 1.24
C LEU A 22 11.65 0.58 0.96
N SER A 23 12.53 1.22 1.73
CA SER A 23 13.96 1.32 1.42
C SER A 23 14.63 -0.06 1.29
N GLU A 24 14.43 -0.94 2.28
CA GLU A 24 15.01 -2.28 2.29
C GLU A 24 14.41 -3.18 1.20
N LEU A 25 13.10 -3.06 0.95
CA LEU A 25 12.43 -3.79 -0.13
C LEU A 25 12.97 -3.37 -1.51
N ALA A 26 13.15 -2.07 -1.73
CA ALA A 26 13.68 -1.55 -2.99
C ALA A 26 15.09 -2.08 -3.26
N GLN A 27 15.96 -2.10 -2.24
CA GLN A 27 17.29 -2.68 -2.34
C GLN A 27 17.23 -4.18 -2.68
N ALA A 28 16.45 -4.96 -1.93
CA ALA A 28 16.36 -6.40 -2.11
C ALA A 28 15.79 -6.80 -3.49
N LEU A 29 14.88 -6.00 -4.04
CA LEU A 29 14.33 -6.18 -5.39
C LEU A 29 15.36 -5.83 -6.48
N HIS A 30 16.11 -4.75 -6.29
CA HIS A 30 17.16 -4.32 -7.23
C HIS A 30 18.25 -5.39 -7.38
N GLU A 31 18.75 -5.92 -6.26
CA GLU A 31 19.76 -7.00 -6.23
C GLU A 31 19.29 -8.27 -6.98
N ARG A 32 17.98 -8.53 -6.99
CA ARG A 32 17.36 -9.68 -7.68
C ARG A 32 16.95 -9.39 -9.12
N GLY A 33 17.14 -8.17 -9.60
CA GLY A 33 16.71 -7.74 -10.95
C GLY A 33 15.19 -7.84 -11.15
N ARG A 34 14.38 -7.68 -10.09
CA ARG A 34 12.92 -7.83 -10.13
C ARG A 34 12.21 -6.59 -9.58
N SER A 35 10.97 -6.38 -9.99
CA SER A 35 10.09 -5.30 -9.47
C SER A 35 8.77 -5.81 -8.89
N ARG A 36 8.57 -7.14 -8.88
CA ARG A 36 7.30 -7.79 -8.52
C ARG A 36 7.49 -8.69 -7.31
N PHE A 37 6.57 -8.59 -6.37
CA PHE A 37 6.51 -9.34 -5.12
C PHE A 37 5.06 -9.56 -4.71
N LEU A 38 4.81 -10.54 -3.85
CA LEU A 38 3.50 -10.71 -3.22
C LEU A 38 3.39 -9.74 -2.04
N LEU A 39 2.33 -8.93 -2.02
CA LEU A 39 2.04 -7.99 -0.95
C LEU A 39 0.88 -8.50 -0.09
N THR A 40 1.15 -8.70 1.20
CA THR A 40 0.14 -8.99 2.21
C THR A 40 -0.03 -7.76 3.09
N ALA A 41 -1.14 -7.04 2.94
CA ALA A 41 -1.43 -5.81 3.70
C ALA A 41 -2.90 -5.75 4.16
N PRO A 42 -3.36 -6.72 4.96
CA PRO A 42 -4.75 -6.73 5.43
C PRO A 42 -5.01 -5.56 6.39
N PRO A 43 -6.16 -4.88 6.29
CA PRO A 43 -6.59 -3.91 7.30
C PRO A 43 -7.04 -4.63 8.59
N LEU A 44 -7.01 -3.91 9.71
CA LEU A 44 -7.67 -4.34 10.94
C LEU A 44 -9.19 -4.32 10.76
N ARG A 45 -9.88 -5.22 11.48
CA ARG A 45 -11.35 -5.25 11.52
C ARG A 45 -11.87 -4.12 12.43
N LEU A 46 -12.11 -2.96 11.84
CA LEU A 46 -12.60 -1.75 12.51
C LEU A 46 -13.92 -1.27 11.87
N PRO A 47 -15.10 -1.80 12.29
CA PRO A 47 -16.38 -1.41 11.71
C PRO A 47 -16.63 0.10 11.80
N GLY A 48 -17.05 0.71 10.70
CA GLY A 48 -17.32 2.15 10.60
C GLY A 48 -16.08 3.04 10.40
N ALA A 49 -14.87 2.48 10.42
CA ALA A 49 -13.64 3.23 10.16
C ALA A 49 -13.48 3.61 8.68
N VAL A 50 -12.81 4.73 8.42
CA VAL A 50 -12.50 5.24 7.07
C VAL A 50 -11.09 4.86 6.57
N GLY A 51 -10.39 4.05 7.36
CA GLY A 51 -9.04 3.58 7.11
C GLY A 51 -8.59 2.63 8.23
N SER A 52 -7.42 2.03 8.07
CA SER A 52 -6.82 1.17 9.08
C SER A 52 -5.30 1.26 9.00
N PRO A 53 -4.58 1.24 10.13
CA PRO A 53 -3.18 0.86 10.09
C PRO A 53 -3.05 -0.55 9.50
N SER A 54 -1.92 -0.82 8.87
CA SER A 54 -1.57 -2.13 8.31
C SER A 54 -0.13 -2.46 8.69
N THR A 55 0.17 -3.75 8.79
CA THR A 55 1.54 -4.26 8.89
C THR A 55 1.86 -4.97 7.58
N PRO A 56 2.18 -4.22 6.50
CA PRO A 56 2.38 -4.81 5.20
C PRO A 56 3.64 -5.68 5.17
N VAL A 57 3.54 -6.87 4.58
CA VAL A 57 4.65 -7.79 4.35
C VAL A 57 4.82 -8.00 2.86
N ALA A 58 6.04 -7.84 2.36
CA ALA A 58 6.43 -8.18 1.01
C ALA A 58 7.16 -9.54 0.99
N THR A 59 6.68 -10.47 0.16
CA THR A 59 7.34 -11.76 -0.07
C THR A 59 8.03 -11.73 -1.44
N ILE A 60 9.37 -11.81 -1.43
CA ILE A 60 10.25 -11.60 -2.60
C ILE A 60 10.90 -12.88 -3.10
#